data_AF-A0A7S3HFS1-F1
#
_entry.id   AF-A0A7S3HFS1-F1
#
_cell.length_a   1.000
_cell.length_b   1.000
_cell.length_c   1.000
_cell.angle_alpha   90.00
_cell.angle_beta   90.00
_cell.angle_gamma   90.00
#
_symmetry.space_group_name_H-M   'P 1'
#
loop_
_entity.id
_entity.type
_entity.pdbx_description
1 polymer ?
#
loop_
_entity_poly.entity_id
_entity_poly.type
_entity_poly.pdbx_seq_one_letter_code
_entity_poly.pdbx_strand_id
1 'polypeptide(L)'
;MESPEGSAKLRKGKSKKDLVEVDTEDDEFFKKWAGLVLIGPFLPAVFALIVIVCGQLVLNTWTGTCGYALDSFISAAVAVCYLFLMVFSWVYVGDTVILSLPALGIELTLLTPFKSLKYIVFYYFVVAVVSFIVWLVGSVLLQLSVFCVSTAPVLYQFSLFLVVMYWLGFVITVLYLIKMFFGSNIAKIIKETTRASTIDEVEEKLFRARFDQYDPEKENRIANDKVPLMLEDLGVFVPAEELETLIATLDEEETGFIEFKPLLHWFRKLNAEMDALDNANDSDDGDDEDDREASDMFTKRR
;
A
#
# COMPACT_ATOMS: atom_id res chain seq x y z
N MET A 1 7.84 -16.64 -70.07
CA MET A 1 6.74 -16.53 -69.09
C MET A 1 7.00 -17.55 -68.02
N GLU A 2 7.25 -17.25 -66.76
CA GLU A 2 7.53 -16.02 -66.02
C GLU A 2 8.09 -16.53 -64.69
N SER A 3 9.19 -15.95 -64.22
CA SER A 3 9.86 -16.33 -62.97
C SER A 3 9.16 -15.68 -61.78
N PRO A 4 8.95 -16.35 -60.63
CA PRO A 4 8.62 -15.65 -59.41
C PRO A 4 9.89 -15.39 -58.60
N GLU A 5 10.40 -14.16 -58.71
CA GLU A 5 11.38 -13.59 -57.78
C GLU A 5 10.74 -13.47 -56.38
N GLY A 6 11.14 -14.38 -55.48
CA GLY A 6 10.77 -14.36 -54.07
C GLY A 6 11.49 -13.24 -53.33
N SER A 7 10.70 -12.27 -52.87
CA SER A 7 11.15 -11.06 -52.18
C SER A 7 11.72 -11.38 -50.79
N ALA A 8 13.05 -11.25 -50.67
CA ALA A 8 13.77 -11.31 -49.40
C ALA A 8 13.42 -10.10 -48.53
N LYS A 9 12.54 -10.31 -47.55
CA LYS A 9 12.15 -9.30 -46.55
C LYS A 9 13.29 -9.13 -45.54
N LEU A 10 14.05 -8.03 -45.66
CA LEU A 10 15.06 -7.61 -44.69
C LEU A 10 14.46 -7.56 -43.27
N ARG A 11 14.87 -8.49 -42.40
CA ARG A 11 14.66 -8.37 -40.95
C ARG A 11 15.56 -7.23 -40.45
N LYS A 12 14.94 -6.09 -40.08
CA LYS A 12 15.60 -5.02 -39.32
C LYS A 12 16.23 -5.64 -38.07
N GLY A 13 17.56 -5.64 -37.99
CA GLY A 13 18.29 -6.05 -36.80
C GLY A 13 17.94 -5.11 -35.65
N LYS A 14 17.41 -5.66 -34.56
CA LYS A 14 17.33 -4.94 -33.28
C LYS A 14 18.73 -4.46 -32.91
N SER A 15 18.84 -3.19 -32.54
CA SER A 15 20.11 -2.59 -32.13
C SER A 15 20.66 -3.35 -30.94
N LYS A 16 21.97 -3.60 -30.92
CA LYS A 16 22.66 -4.35 -29.85
C LYS A 16 22.48 -3.71 -28.47
N LYS A 17 22.13 -2.41 -28.43
CA LYS A 17 21.83 -1.65 -27.21
C LYS A 17 20.50 -2.07 -26.56
N ASP A 18 19.45 -2.26 -27.37
CA ASP A 18 18.12 -2.68 -26.90
C ASP A 18 18.12 -4.12 -26.37
N LEU A 19 19.09 -4.93 -26.79
CA LEU A 19 19.26 -6.31 -26.31
C LEU A 19 19.90 -6.39 -24.93
N VAL A 20 20.77 -5.44 -24.58
CA VAL A 20 21.48 -5.42 -23.29
C VAL A 20 20.60 -4.81 -22.19
N GLU A 21 19.79 -3.81 -22.52
CA GLU A 21 18.92 -3.12 -21.55
C GLU A 21 17.73 -3.99 -21.10
N VAL A 22 17.22 -4.86 -21.99
CA VAL A 22 16.13 -5.81 -21.68
C VAL A 22 16.58 -6.91 -20.72
N ASP A 23 17.82 -7.40 -20.81
CA ASP A 23 18.33 -8.43 -19.90
C ASP A 23 18.48 -7.91 -18.45
N THR A 24 18.82 -6.63 -18.27
CA THR A 24 19.03 -6.06 -16.93
C THR A 24 17.75 -5.85 -16.11
N GLU A 25 16.63 -5.47 -16.73
CA GLU A 25 15.36 -5.27 -16.02
C GLU A 25 14.75 -6.60 -15.54
N ASP A 26 14.88 -7.65 -16.36
CA ASP A 26 14.37 -8.97 -16.01
C ASP A 26 15.15 -9.55 -14.82
N ASP A 27 16.47 -9.40 -14.75
CA ASP A 27 17.31 -9.88 -13.65
C ASP A 27 16.95 -9.25 -12.28
N GLU A 28 16.66 -7.95 -12.24
CA GLU A 28 16.20 -7.29 -11.01
C GLU A 28 14.84 -7.79 -10.57
N PHE A 29 13.92 -8.00 -11.52
CA PHE A 29 12.63 -8.61 -11.25
C PHE A 29 12.80 -10.03 -10.69
N PHE A 30 13.64 -10.87 -11.30
CA PHE A 30 13.90 -12.23 -10.81
C PHE A 30 14.44 -12.24 -9.39
N LYS A 31 15.45 -11.41 -9.07
CA LYS A 31 16.02 -11.35 -7.71
C LYS A 31 14.99 -10.97 -6.65
N LYS A 32 14.07 -10.06 -6.98
CA LYS A 32 13.05 -9.60 -6.04
C LYS A 32 11.90 -10.60 -5.87
N TRP A 33 11.49 -11.28 -6.93
CA TRP A 33 10.25 -12.06 -6.95
C TRP A 33 10.43 -13.57 -6.88
N ALA A 34 11.58 -14.12 -7.25
CA ALA A 34 11.77 -15.57 -7.33
C ALA A 34 11.57 -16.27 -5.99
N GLY A 35 12.15 -15.75 -4.90
CA GLY A 35 11.99 -16.34 -3.57
C GLY A 35 10.53 -16.41 -3.13
N LEU A 36 9.76 -15.35 -3.40
CA LEU A 36 8.35 -15.28 -3.06
C LEU A 36 7.49 -16.22 -3.92
N VAL A 37 7.67 -16.16 -5.24
CA VAL A 37 6.84 -16.91 -6.18
C VAL A 37 7.07 -18.42 -6.03
N LEU A 38 8.27 -18.84 -5.64
CA LEU A 38 8.59 -20.25 -5.41
C LEU A 38 8.13 -20.73 -4.02
N ILE A 39 8.48 -20.00 -2.96
CA ILE A 39 8.24 -20.47 -1.57
C ILE A 39 6.82 -20.12 -1.10
N GLY A 40 6.28 -18.97 -1.51
CA GLY A 40 4.97 -18.47 -1.08
C GLY A 40 3.82 -19.48 -1.24
N PRO A 41 3.71 -20.20 -2.37
CA PRO A 41 2.66 -21.20 -2.58
C PRO A 41 2.79 -22.48 -1.72
N PHE A 42 3.86 -22.66 -0.95
CA PHE A 42 4.07 -23.87 -0.15
C PHE A 42 2.97 -24.07 0.92
N LEU A 43 2.63 -23.03 1.68
CA LEU A 43 1.59 -23.13 2.71
C LEU A 43 0.20 -23.41 2.09
N PRO A 44 -0.23 -22.70 1.02
CA PRO A 44 -1.42 -23.09 0.24
C PRO A 44 -1.39 -24.53 -0.29
N ALA A 45 -0.22 -25.07 -0.67
CA ALA A 45 -0.10 -26.45 -1.15
C ALA A 45 -0.39 -27.48 -0.05
N VAL A 46 0.12 -27.24 1.16
CA VAL A 46 -0.21 -28.09 2.32
C VAL A 46 -1.71 -28.02 2.62
N PHE A 47 -2.29 -26.82 2.60
CA PHE A 47 -3.74 -26.67 2.78
C PHE A 47 -4.53 -27.38 1.68
N ALA A 48 -4.16 -27.25 0.41
CA ALA A 48 -4.80 -27.91 -0.72
C ALA A 48 -4.80 -29.44 -0.56
N LEU A 49 -3.71 -30.03 -0.09
CA LEU A 49 -3.64 -31.47 0.21
C LEU A 49 -4.64 -31.88 1.30
N ILE A 50 -4.75 -31.09 2.38
CA ILE A 50 -5.72 -31.32 3.45
C ILE A 50 -7.14 -31.25 2.90
N VAL A 51 -7.46 -30.23 2.08
CA VAL A 51 -8.78 -30.08 1.45
C VAL A 51 -9.10 -31.27 0.54
N ILE A 52 -8.14 -31.76 -0.24
CA ILE A 52 -8.33 -32.93 -1.10
C ILE A 52 -8.64 -34.17 -0.25
N VAL A 53 -7.81 -34.48 0.74
CA VAL A 53 -7.96 -35.70 1.55
C VAL A 53 -9.24 -35.65 2.39
N CYS A 54 -9.41 -34.59 3.18
CA CYS A 54 -10.57 -34.45 4.05
C CYS A 54 -11.85 -34.22 3.25
N GLY A 55 -11.79 -33.47 2.15
CA GLY A 55 -12.95 -33.21 1.28
C GLY A 55 -13.45 -34.48 0.61
N GLN A 56 -12.55 -35.30 0.08
CA GLN A 56 -12.93 -36.61 -0.48
C GLN A 56 -13.47 -37.56 0.59
N LEU A 57 -12.89 -37.55 1.80
CA LEU A 57 -13.41 -38.34 2.91
C LEU A 57 -14.84 -37.90 3.27
N VAL A 58 -15.08 -36.59 3.41
CA VAL A 58 -16.40 -36.04 3.75
C VAL A 58 -17.42 -36.35 2.65
N LEU A 59 -17.05 -36.18 1.37
CA LEU A 59 -17.93 -36.49 0.24
C LEU A 59 -18.32 -37.98 0.17
N ASN A 60 -17.41 -38.88 0.54
CA ASN A 60 -17.66 -40.32 0.51
C ASN A 60 -18.37 -40.86 1.77
N THR A 61 -18.29 -40.16 2.90
CA THR A 61 -18.84 -40.65 4.19
C THR A 61 -20.15 -40.00 4.55
N TRP A 62 -20.43 -38.80 4.05
CA TRP A 62 -21.65 -38.10 4.38
C TRP A 62 -22.87 -38.77 3.73
N THR A 63 -23.90 -38.99 4.55
CA THR A 63 -25.22 -39.45 4.12
C THR A 63 -26.27 -38.48 4.68
N GLY A 64 -27.13 -37.95 3.82
CA GLY A 64 -28.22 -37.07 4.25
C GLY A 64 -28.77 -36.25 3.09
N THR A 65 -29.73 -35.38 3.39
CA THR A 65 -30.25 -34.40 2.43
C THR A 65 -30.11 -33.02 3.03
N CYS A 66 -29.27 -32.19 2.40
CA CYS A 66 -29.23 -30.75 2.64
C CYS A 66 -30.00 -30.08 1.49
N GLY A 67 -30.83 -29.07 1.78
CA GLY A 67 -31.58 -28.34 0.74
C GLY A 67 -30.71 -27.47 -0.17
N TYR A 68 -29.39 -27.50 0.03
CA TYR A 68 -28.40 -26.70 -0.70
C TYR A 68 -27.25 -27.61 -1.17
N ALA A 69 -26.65 -27.24 -2.31
CA ALA A 69 -25.59 -28.01 -2.97
C ALA A 69 -24.20 -27.80 -2.33
N LEU A 70 -24.06 -28.07 -1.04
CA LEU A 70 -22.77 -27.96 -0.32
C LEU A 70 -21.76 -29.02 -0.79
N ASP A 71 -22.26 -30.18 -1.20
CA ASP A 71 -21.49 -31.25 -1.86
C ASP A 71 -20.81 -30.74 -3.14
N SER A 72 -21.55 -29.99 -3.95
CA SER A 72 -21.04 -29.38 -5.18
C SER A 72 -19.98 -28.32 -4.88
N PHE A 73 -20.14 -27.54 -3.82
CA PHE A 73 -19.12 -26.60 -3.36
C PHE A 73 -17.83 -27.31 -2.93
N ILE A 74 -17.91 -28.35 -2.08
CA ILE A 74 -16.73 -29.11 -1.64
C ILE A 74 -16.04 -29.76 -2.84
N SER A 75 -16.81 -30.34 -3.77
CA SER A 75 -16.27 -30.94 -5.00
C SER A 75 -15.52 -29.90 -5.85
N ALA A 76 -16.10 -28.70 -6.03
CA ALA A 76 -15.47 -27.60 -6.74
C ALA A 76 -14.18 -27.12 -6.03
N ALA A 77 -14.20 -27.00 -4.70
CA ALA A 77 -13.03 -26.63 -3.91
C ALA A 77 -11.90 -27.65 -4.05
N VAL A 78 -12.23 -28.95 -4.04
CA VAL A 78 -11.27 -30.04 -4.28
C VAL A 78 -10.70 -29.97 -5.70
N ALA A 79 -11.53 -29.71 -6.71
CA ALA A 79 -11.07 -29.54 -8.09
C ALA A 79 -10.09 -28.36 -8.25
N VAL A 80 -10.37 -27.22 -7.61
CA VAL A 80 -9.45 -26.07 -7.57
C VAL A 80 -8.15 -26.42 -6.86
N CYS A 81 -8.20 -27.18 -5.77
CA CYS A 81 -6.99 -27.63 -5.06
C CYS A 81 -6.12 -28.54 -5.94
N TYR A 82 -6.73 -29.45 -6.72
CA TYR A 82 -6.00 -30.26 -7.70
C TYR A 82 -5.38 -29.40 -8.82
N LEU A 83 -6.13 -28.44 -9.37
CA LEU A 83 -5.61 -27.51 -10.37
C LEU A 83 -4.41 -26.72 -9.82
N PHE A 84 -4.51 -26.21 -8.60
CA PHE A 84 -3.44 -25.51 -7.92
C PHE A 84 -2.20 -26.39 -7.74
N LEU A 85 -2.36 -27.62 -7.22
CA LEU A 85 -1.24 -28.55 -7.03
C LEU A 85 -0.61 -28.96 -8.36
N MET A 86 -1.40 -29.11 -9.43
CA MET A 86 -0.87 -29.39 -10.76
C MET A 86 0.05 -28.26 -11.24
N VAL A 87 -0.39 -27.00 -11.12
CA VAL A 87 0.43 -25.83 -11.47
C VAL A 87 1.65 -25.73 -10.56
N PHE A 88 1.50 -25.96 -9.26
CA PHE A 88 2.59 -25.93 -8.29
C PHE A 88 3.65 -27.00 -8.58
N SER A 89 3.24 -28.26 -8.79
CA SER A 89 4.14 -29.34 -9.17
C SER A 89 4.84 -29.07 -10.50
N TRP A 90 4.14 -28.46 -11.46
CA TRP A 90 4.72 -28.08 -12.76
C TRP A 90 5.90 -27.11 -12.62
N VAL A 91 5.83 -26.19 -11.66
CA VAL A 91 6.91 -25.21 -11.39
C VAL A 91 8.21 -25.90 -10.96
N TYR A 92 8.15 -27.03 -10.25
CA TYR A 92 9.34 -27.72 -9.73
C TYR A 92 9.82 -28.89 -10.59
N VAL A 93 8.89 -29.66 -11.14
CA VAL A 93 9.22 -30.90 -11.87
C VAL A 93 9.54 -30.63 -13.33
N GLY A 94 8.96 -29.56 -13.90
CA GLY A 94 9.03 -29.13 -15.31
C GLY A 94 9.96 -29.92 -16.22
N ASP A 95 9.55 -31.13 -16.62
CA ASP A 95 10.24 -31.91 -17.64
C ASP A 95 9.48 -31.76 -18.97
N THR A 96 10.20 -31.90 -20.08
CA THR A 96 9.59 -31.90 -21.40
C THR A 96 8.92 -33.24 -21.65
N VAL A 97 7.59 -33.29 -21.55
CA VAL A 97 6.83 -34.51 -21.89
C VAL A 97 6.57 -34.53 -23.39
N ILE A 98 7.30 -35.40 -24.09
CA ILE A 98 7.15 -35.63 -25.54
C ILE A 98 6.25 -36.86 -25.71
N LEU A 99 5.06 -36.67 -26.27
CA LEU A 99 4.11 -37.75 -26.54
C LEU A 99 4.27 -38.17 -28.00
N SER A 100 5.03 -39.24 -28.23
CA SER A 100 5.20 -39.82 -29.57
C SER A 100 4.04 -40.78 -29.85
N LEU A 101 3.15 -40.42 -30.78
CA LEU A 101 2.09 -41.30 -31.30
C LEU A 101 2.61 -42.00 -32.57
N PRO A 102 3.14 -43.24 -32.48
CA PRO A 102 3.77 -43.92 -33.61
C PRO A 102 2.80 -44.20 -34.77
N ALA A 103 1.49 -44.27 -34.51
CA ALA A 103 0.49 -44.50 -35.55
C ALA A 103 0.25 -43.29 -36.47
N LEU A 104 0.56 -42.07 -36.03
CA LEU A 104 0.29 -40.84 -36.78
C LEU A 104 1.57 -40.10 -37.22
N GLY A 105 2.74 -40.49 -36.71
CA GLY A 105 4.01 -39.81 -37.02
C GLY A 105 4.08 -38.36 -36.52
N ILE A 106 3.22 -37.99 -35.56
CA ILE A 106 3.18 -36.64 -34.97
C ILE A 106 3.84 -36.71 -33.59
N GLU A 107 4.86 -35.89 -33.39
CA GLU A 107 5.47 -35.64 -32.07
C GLU A 107 4.78 -34.43 -31.44
N LEU A 108 3.96 -34.68 -30.41
CA LEU A 108 3.32 -33.60 -29.65
C LEU A 108 4.12 -33.35 -28.37
N THR A 109 4.82 -32.21 -28.32
CA THR A 109 5.30 -31.64 -27.06
C THR A 109 4.12 -31.07 -26.29
N LEU A 110 3.54 -31.88 -25.41
CA LEU A 110 2.34 -31.52 -24.66
C LEU A 110 2.64 -30.40 -23.66
N LEU A 111 3.80 -30.48 -23.03
CA LEU A 111 4.15 -29.60 -21.92
C LEU A 111 5.65 -29.28 -21.92
N THR A 112 5.96 -27.98 -21.85
CA THR A 112 7.33 -27.47 -21.80
C THR A 112 7.59 -26.78 -20.46
N PRO A 113 8.82 -26.88 -19.91
CA PRO A 113 9.19 -26.14 -18.70
C PRO A 113 8.98 -24.65 -18.89
N PHE A 114 8.56 -23.97 -17.83
CA PHE A 114 8.39 -22.53 -17.85
C PHE A 114 9.75 -21.84 -18.03
N LYS A 115 9.95 -21.25 -19.21
CA LYS A 115 11.16 -20.48 -19.51
C LYS A 115 11.15 -19.07 -18.92
N SER A 116 10.00 -18.59 -18.44
CA SER A 116 9.87 -17.25 -17.88
C SER A 116 8.93 -17.21 -16.68
N LEU A 117 9.36 -16.50 -15.64
CA LEU A 117 8.63 -16.26 -14.40
C LEU A 117 7.30 -15.53 -14.65
N LYS A 118 7.21 -14.70 -15.70
CA LYS A 118 5.99 -13.97 -16.07
C LYS A 118 4.84 -14.93 -16.38
N TYR A 119 5.14 -16.07 -17.04
CA TYR A 119 4.13 -17.11 -17.28
C TYR A 119 3.70 -17.78 -15.98
N ILE A 120 4.63 -18.10 -15.09
CA ILE A 120 4.31 -18.70 -13.78
C ILE A 120 3.36 -17.79 -12.99
N VAL A 121 3.68 -16.49 -12.94
CA VAL A 121 2.82 -15.49 -12.29
C VAL A 121 1.45 -15.43 -12.95
N PHE A 122 1.38 -15.47 -14.29
CA PHE A 122 0.11 -15.51 -15.01
C PHE A 122 -0.73 -16.75 -14.66
N TYR A 123 -0.15 -17.95 -14.64
CA TYR A 123 -0.87 -19.17 -14.26
C TYR A 123 -1.36 -19.12 -12.81
N TYR A 124 -0.53 -18.68 -11.86
CA TYR A 124 -0.97 -18.49 -10.48
C TYR A 124 -2.08 -17.45 -10.36
N PHE A 125 -2.03 -16.37 -11.14
CA PHE A 125 -3.10 -15.38 -11.18
C PHE A 125 -4.41 -15.98 -11.69
N VAL A 126 -4.39 -16.75 -12.78
CA VAL A 126 -5.59 -17.43 -13.30
C VAL A 126 -6.16 -18.39 -12.25
N VAL A 127 -5.31 -19.22 -11.61
CA VAL A 127 -5.75 -20.12 -10.53
C VAL A 127 -6.33 -19.34 -9.34
N ALA A 128 -5.72 -18.21 -8.97
CA ALA A 128 -6.20 -17.36 -7.89
C ALA A 128 -7.58 -16.75 -8.20
N VAL A 129 -7.83 -16.32 -9.44
CA VAL A 129 -9.14 -15.81 -9.88
C VAL A 129 -10.19 -16.92 -9.84
N VAL A 130 -9.90 -18.10 -10.40
CA VAL A 130 -10.82 -19.25 -10.37
C VAL A 130 -11.14 -19.64 -8.94
N SER A 131 -10.11 -19.74 -8.09
CA SER A 131 -10.25 -19.99 -6.66
C SER A 131 -11.17 -18.93 -6.02
N PHE A 132 -10.88 -17.65 -6.20
CA PHE A 132 -11.66 -16.56 -5.62
C PHE A 132 -13.15 -16.65 -5.96
N ILE A 133 -13.50 -16.97 -7.22
CA ILE A 133 -14.89 -17.15 -7.64
C ILE A 133 -15.54 -18.32 -6.89
N VAL A 134 -14.88 -19.49 -6.83
CA VAL A 134 -15.41 -20.68 -6.13
C VAL A 134 -15.64 -20.39 -4.64
N TRP A 135 -14.72 -19.69 -3.98
CA TRP A 135 -14.84 -19.35 -2.57
C TRP A 135 -15.88 -18.28 -2.29
N LEU A 136 -16.06 -17.32 -3.20
CA LEU A 136 -17.13 -16.33 -3.11
C LEU A 136 -18.50 -17.01 -3.21
N VAL A 137 -18.70 -17.89 -4.20
CA VAL A 137 -19.92 -18.68 -4.34
C VAL A 137 -20.13 -19.58 -3.12
N GLY A 138 -19.07 -20.24 -2.65
CA GLY A 138 -19.10 -21.09 -1.44
C GLY A 138 -19.52 -20.33 -0.18
N SER A 139 -19.06 -19.09 -0.03
CA SER A 139 -19.43 -18.23 1.11
C SER A 139 -20.93 -17.89 1.09
N VAL A 140 -21.46 -17.56 -0.09
CA VAL A 140 -22.90 -17.30 -0.26
C VAL A 140 -23.72 -18.57 0.00
N LEU A 141 -23.31 -19.71 -0.55
CA LEU A 141 -23.98 -21.00 -0.32
C LEU A 141 -23.99 -21.39 1.16
N LEU A 142 -22.87 -21.21 1.85
CA LEU A 142 -22.76 -21.51 3.27
C LEU A 142 -23.73 -20.65 4.10
N GLN A 143 -23.82 -19.35 3.80
CA GLN A 143 -24.72 -18.43 4.49
C GLN A 143 -26.20 -18.79 4.28
N LEU A 144 -26.58 -19.33 3.12
CA LEU A 144 -27.95 -19.79 2.86
C LEU A 144 -28.26 -21.12 3.56
N SER A 145 -27.24 -21.92 3.82
CA SER A 145 -27.36 -23.31 4.31
C SER A 145 -27.39 -23.48 5.84
N VAL A 146 -27.71 -22.43 6.61
CA VAL A 146 -27.69 -22.48 8.09
C VAL A 146 -28.53 -23.64 8.67
N PHE A 147 -29.61 -24.04 7.98
CA PHE A 147 -30.44 -25.17 8.41
C PHE A 147 -29.75 -26.54 8.26
N CYS A 148 -28.69 -26.66 7.45
CA CYS A 148 -27.95 -27.90 7.28
C CYS A 148 -27.05 -28.26 8.47
N VAL A 149 -26.96 -27.38 9.48
CA VAL A 149 -26.30 -27.68 10.77
C VAL A 149 -26.98 -28.88 11.47
N SER A 150 -28.30 -29.02 11.37
CA SER A 150 -29.03 -30.11 12.03
C SER A 150 -29.11 -31.37 11.18
N THR A 151 -29.22 -31.25 9.86
CA THR A 151 -29.40 -32.39 8.95
C THR A 151 -28.08 -33.00 8.46
N ALA A 152 -27.03 -32.19 8.34
CA ALA A 152 -25.74 -32.56 7.76
C ALA A 152 -24.58 -31.86 8.50
N PRO A 153 -24.40 -32.09 9.82
CA PRO A 153 -23.47 -31.33 10.65
C PRO A 153 -22.01 -31.43 10.17
N VAL A 154 -21.58 -32.62 9.73
CA VAL A 154 -20.21 -32.86 9.25
C VAL A 154 -19.92 -32.07 7.98
N LEU A 155 -20.85 -32.10 7.02
CA LEU A 155 -20.74 -31.38 5.74
C LEU A 155 -20.69 -29.86 5.95
N TYR A 156 -21.57 -29.36 6.83
CA TYR A 156 -21.65 -27.94 7.15
C TYR A 156 -20.39 -27.45 7.90
N GLN A 157 -19.96 -28.17 8.95
CA GLN A 157 -18.76 -27.79 9.71
C GLN A 157 -17.50 -27.80 8.86
N PHE A 158 -17.35 -28.80 7.97
CA PHE A 158 -16.22 -28.83 7.04
C PHE A 158 -16.27 -27.66 6.06
N SER A 159 -17.44 -27.36 5.48
CA SER A 159 -17.62 -26.21 4.58
C SER A 159 -17.33 -24.88 5.28
N LEU A 160 -17.76 -24.72 6.53
CA LEU A 160 -17.45 -23.55 7.36
C LEU A 160 -15.94 -23.41 7.59
N PHE A 161 -15.28 -24.50 8.00
CA PHE A 161 -13.83 -24.53 8.18
C PHE A 161 -13.09 -24.10 6.90
N LEU A 162 -13.50 -24.64 5.75
CA LEU A 162 -12.93 -24.30 4.46
C LEU A 162 -13.04 -22.80 4.17
N VAL A 163 -14.26 -22.22 4.27
CA VAL A 163 -14.50 -20.80 3.95
C VAL A 163 -13.71 -19.88 4.89
N VAL A 164 -13.74 -20.16 6.19
CA VAL A 164 -13.01 -19.35 7.19
C VAL A 164 -11.51 -19.37 6.94
N MET A 165 -10.93 -20.57 6.76
CA MET A 165 -9.49 -20.72 6.52
C MET A 165 -9.05 -20.05 5.21
N TYR A 166 -9.87 -20.15 4.16
CA TYR A 166 -9.58 -19.48 2.90
C TYR A 166 -9.54 -17.95 3.05
N TRP A 167 -10.57 -17.34 3.65
CA TRP A 167 -10.62 -15.89 3.80
C TRP A 167 -9.53 -15.36 4.74
N LEU A 168 -9.21 -16.09 5.80
CA LEU A 168 -8.09 -15.77 6.67
C LEU A 168 -6.78 -15.78 5.87
N GLY A 169 -6.52 -16.84 5.11
CA GLY A 169 -5.33 -16.94 4.26
C GLY A 169 -5.29 -15.85 3.17
N PHE A 170 -6.44 -15.52 2.58
CA PHE A 170 -6.58 -14.47 1.57
C PHE A 170 -6.23 -13.10 2.14
N VAL A 171 -6.76 -12.73 3.32
CA VAL A 171 -6.45 -11.46 3.99
C VAL A 171 -4.97 -11.37 4.30
N ILE A 172 -4.37 -12.42 4.88
CA ILE A 172 -2.92 -12.44 5.16
C ILE A 172 -2.11 -12.26 3.87
N THR A 173 -2.49 -12.95 2.80
CA THR A 173 -1.81 -12.86 1.50
C THR A 173 -1.94 -11.45 0.91
N VAL A 174 -3.12 -10.83 0.96
CA VAL A 174 -3.34 -9.46 0.48
C VAL A 174 -2.53 -8.45 1.30
N LEU A 175 -2.50 -8.56 2.63
CA LEU A 175 -1.68 -7.70 3.48
C LEU A 175 -0.18 -7.83 3.16
N TYR A 176 0.28 -9.05 2.92
CA TYR A 176 1.65 -9.31 2.49
C TYR A 176 1.95 -8.69 1.12
N LEU A 177 1.05 -8.86 0.14
CA LEU A 177 1.18 -8.27 -1.19
C LEU A 177 1.20 -6.74 -1.14
N ILE A 178 0.32 -6.12 -0.34
CA ILE A 178 0.31 -4.67 -0.12
C ILE A 178 1.64 -4.20 0.45
N LYS A 179 2.12 -4.87 1.51
CA LYS A 179 3.42 -4.55 2.13
C LYS A 179 4.57 -4.63 1.11
N MET A 180 4.51 -5.59 0.20
CA MET A 180 5.56 -5.80 -0.81
C MET A 180 5.49 -4.81 -1.99
N PHE A 181 4.29 -4.52 -2.49
CA PHE A 181 4.10 -3.58 -3.61
C PHE A 181 4.29 -2.13 -3.17
N PHE A 182 3.76 -1.79 -2.01
CA PHE A 182 3.71 -0.42 -1.53
C PHE A 182 4.73 -0.12 -0.43
N GLY A 183 5.56 -1.07 0.01
CA GLY A 183 6.49 -0.87 1.12
C GLY A 183 7.44 0.32 0.95
N SER A 184 7.90 0.60 -0.28
CA SER A 184 8.73 1.78 -0.55
C SER A 184 7.94 3.09 -0.67
N ASN A 185 6.70 3.02 -1.14
CA ASN A 185 5.85 4.19 -1.36
C ASN A 185 5.11 4.61 -0.08
N ILE A 186 4.62 3.64 0.71
CA ILE A 186 4.01 3.86 2.03
C ILE A 186 5.05 4.33 3.04
N ALA A 187 6.28 3.82 3.02
CA ALA A 187 7.32 4.36 3.89
C ALA A 187 7.61 5.85 3.59
N LYS A 188 7.55 6.25 2.32
CA LYS A 188 7.67 7.66 1.91
C LYS A 188 6.43 8.48 2.31
N ILE A 189 5.22 7.97 2.06
CA ILE A 189 3.97 8.66 2.38
C ILE A 189 3.74 8.76 3.89
N ILE A 190 4.07 7.74 4.68
CA ILE A 190 4.05 7.79 6.15
C ILE A 190 5.12 8.76 6.64
N LYS A 191 6.32 8.76 6.05
CA LYS A 191 7.34 9.76 6.40
C LYS A 191 6.88 11.20 6.08
N GLU A 192 6.10 11.42 5.03
CA GLU A 192 5.51 12.73 4.71
C GLU A 192 4.28 13.06 5.57
N THR A 193 3.44 12.07 5.90
CA THR A 193 2.19 12.27 6.66
C THR A 193 2.43 12.31 8.17
N THR A 194 3.52 11.72 8.65
CA THR A 194 3.95 11.72 10.07
C THR A 194 5.08 12.70 10.33
N ARG A 195 5.56 13.44 9.32
CA ARG A 195 6.34 14.66 9.57
C ARG A 195 5.34 15.69 10.09
N ALA A 196 5.32 15.89 11.41
CA ALA A 196 4.68 17.07 11.99
C ALA A 196 5.16 18.27 11.19
N SER A 197 4.23 19.05 10.61
CA SER A 197 4.57 20.30 9.94
C SER A 197 5.41 21.10 10.93
N THR A 198 6.64 21.47 10.54
CA THR A 198 7.49 22.31 11.39
C THR A 198 6.72 23.59 11.71
N ILE A 199 6.91 24.17 12.90
CA ILE A 199 6.23 25.40 13.32
C ILE A 199 6.33 26.47 12.22
N ASP A 200 7.50 26.56 11.59
CA ASP A 200 7.80 27.41 10.43
C ASP A 200 6.84 27.25 9.23
N GLU A 201 6.37 26.02 8.94
CA GLU A 201 5.43 25.73 7.84
C GLU A 201 4.00 26.11 8.21
N VAL A 202 3.64 26.03 9.49
CA VAL A 202 2.32 26.45 10.00
C VAL A 202 2.23 27.97 10.01
N GLU A 203 3.29 28.64 10.50
CA GLU A 203 3.41 30.10 10.49
C GLU A 203 3.35 30.66 9.08
N GLU A 204 4.09 30.06 8.13
CA GLU A 204 4.07 30.49 6.74
C GLU A 204 2.68 30.37 6.12
N LYS A 205 1.94 29.28 6.42
CA LYS A 205 0.56 29.11 5.92
C LYS A 205 -0.40 30.12 6.52
N LEU A 206 -0.28 30.40 7.83
CA LEU A 206 -1.09 31.41 8.50
C LEU A 206 -0.83 32.80 7.92
N PHE A 207 0.46 33.13 7.77
CA PHE A 207 0.92 34.39 7.22
C PHE A 207 0.49 34.56 5.76
N ARG A 208 0.67 33.52 4.93
CA ARG A 208 0.20 33.45 3.54
C ARG A 208 -1.31 33.67 3.43
N ALA A 209 -2.10 33.03 4.30
CA ALA A 209 -3.55 33.15 4.28
C ALA A 209 -4.05 34.56 4.63
N ARG A 210 -3.29 35.31 5.44
CA ARG A 210 -3.57 36.73 5.72
C ARG A 210 -3.07 37.63 4.61
N PHE A 211 -1.86 37.40 4.12
CA PHE A 211 -1.29 38.15 3.00
C PHE A 211 -2.16 38.11 1.74
N ASP A 212 -2.68 36.93 1.39
CA ASP A 212 -3.54 36.74 0.22
C ASP A 212 -4.88 37.50 0.31
N GLN A 213 -5.32 37.95 1.50
CA GLN A 213 -6.50 38.81 1.65
C GLN A 213 -6.22 40.26 1.20
N TYR A 214 -4.97 40.68 1.32
CA TYR A 214 -4.49 42.02 0.98
C TYR A 214 -3.79 42.07 -0.39
N ASP A 215 -3.50 40.90 -0.98
CA ASP A 215 -3.01 40.72 -2.36
C ASP A 215 -4.03 39.92 -3.22
N PRO A 216 -5.18 40.52 -3.58
CA PRO A 216 -6.21 39.83 -4.37
C PRO A 216 -5.73 39.50 -5.79
N GLU A 217 -4.75 40.24 -6.31
CA GLU A 217 -4.17 40.05 -7.65
C GLU A 217 -3.10 38.96 -7.67
N LYS A 218 -2.67 38.47 -6.49
CA LYS A 218 -1.65 37.44 -6.30
C LYS A 218 -0.31 37.80 -6.91
N GLU A 219 0.04 39.08 -6.86
CA GLU A 219 1.31 39.60 -7.36
C GLU A 219 2.48 39.32 -6.39
N ASN A 220 2.20 38.71 -5.24
CA ASN A 220 3.11 38.50 -4.10
C ASN A 220 3.66 39.80 -3.50
N ARG A 221 2.87 40.87 -3.59
CA ARG A 221 3.18 42.19 -3.05
C ARG A 221 1.91 42.85 -2.51
N ILE A 222 2.05 43.63 -1.46
CA ILE A 222 0.97 44.44 -0.87
C ILE A 222 1.37 45.90 -0.84
N ALA A 223 0.42 46.80 -1.01
CA ALA A 223 0.68 48.23 -0.91
C ALA A 223 1.06 48.64 0.52
N ASN A 224 1.93 49.64 0.66
CA ASN A 224 2.46 50.08 1.96
C ASN A 224 1.36 50.51 2.95
N ASP A 225 0.22 51.01 2.45
CA ASP A 225 -0.94 51.41 3.26
C ASP A 225 -1.73 50.21 3.83
N LYS A 226 -1.54 49.00 3.30
CA LYS A 226 -2.23 47.77 3.73
C LYS A 226 -1.44 46.93 4.71
N VAL A 227 -0.12 47.13 4.78
CA VAL A 227 0.77 46.41 5.71
C VAL A 227 0.33 46.56 7.18
N PRO A 228 -0.06 47.76 7.68
CA PRO A 228 -0.45 47.92 9.09
C PRO A 228 -1.73 47.13 9.42
N LEU A 229 -2.69 47.13 8.50
CA LEU A 229 -3.96 46.39 8.64
C LEU A 229 -3.74 44.88 8.67
N MET A 230 -2.82 44.39 7.82
CA MET A 230 -2.45 42.98 7.79
C MET A 230 -1.73 42.53 9.06
N LEU A 231 -0.85 43.37 9.62
CA LEU A 231 -0.15 43.08 10.88
C LEU A 231 -1.11 43.05 12.07
N GLU A 232 -2.07 43.98 12.12
CA GLU A 232 -3.13 43.99 13.12
C GLU A 232 -4.00 42.72 13.05
N ASP A 233 -4.34 42.25 11.85
CA ASP A 233 -5.07 40.99 11.62
C ASP A 233 -4.31 39.73 12.04
N LEU A 234 -2.97 39.81 12.10
CA LEU A 234 -2.09 38.79 12.65
C LEU A 234 -1.91 38.92 14.17
N GLY A 235 -2.50 39.95 14.79
CA GLY A 235 -2.38 40.23 16.22
C GLY A 235 -1.09 40.95 16.61
N VAL A 236 -0.33 41.47 15.64
CA VAL A 236 0.91 42.21 15.87
C VAL A 236 0.63 43.70 15.85
N PHE A 237 0.89 44.36 16.97
CA PHE A 237 0.75 45.81 17.09
C PHE A 237 2.12 46.48 16.97
N VAL A 238 2.30 47.29 15.93
CA VAL A 238 3.51 48.09 15.73
C VAL A 238 3.17 49.58 15.93
N PRO A 239 3.86 50.30 16.84
CA PRO A 239 3.64 51.73 17.03
C PRO A 239 3.85 52.52 15.74
N ALA A 240 3.10 53.61 15.55
CA ALA A 240 3.17 54.42 14.33
C ALA A 240 4.59 54.95 14.01
N GLU A 241 5.37 55.27 15.04
CA GLU A 241 6.76 55.74 14.92
C GLU A 241 7.72 54.66 14.38
N GLU A 242 7.47 53.40 14.74
CA GLU A 242 8.28 52.25 14.29
C GLU A 242 7.78 51.69 12.96
N LEU A 243 6.49 51.86 12.67
CA LEU A 243 5.86 51.40 11.45
C LEU A 243 6.42 52.09 10.20
N GLU A 244 6.65 53.39 10.25
CA GLU A 244 7.28 54.13 9.13
C GLU A 244 8.70 53.63 8.87
N THR A 245 9.45 53.36 9.94
CA THR A 245 10.82 52.81 9.86
C THR A 245 10.80 51.38 9.30
N LEU A 246 9.82 50.58 9.70
CA LEU A 246 9.62 49.22 9.21
C LEU A 246 9.32 49.20 7.70
N ILE A 247 8.38 50.03 7.26
CA ILE A 247 8.01 50.13 5.84
C ILE A 247 9.22 50.59 5.02
N ALA A 248 9.96 51.60 5.49
CA ALA A 248 11.19 52.06 4.83
C ALA A 248 12.28 50.98 4.75
N THR A 249 12.33 50.07 5.73
CA THR A 249 13.29 48.95 5.74
C THR A 249 12.86 47.81 4.80
N LEU A 250 11.56 47.62 4.60
CA LEU A 250 11.01 46.54 3.75
C LEU A 250 10.84 46.95 2.28
N ASP A 251 10.75 48.26 2.01
CA ASP A 251 10.63 48.87 0.68
C ASP A 251 11.82 49.81 0.42
N GLU A 252 13.05 49.28 0.46
CA GLU A 252 14.29 50.05 0.24
C GLU A 252 14.34 50.74 -1.13
N GLU A 253 13.61 50.19 -2.11
CA GLU A 253 13.52 50.70 -3.48
C GLU A 253 12.43 51.78 -3.66
N GLU A 254 11.71 52.13 -2.58
CA GLU A 254 10.59 53.09 -2.57
C GLU A 254 9.54 52.80 -3.68
N THR A 255 9.28 51.51 -3.90
CA THR A 255 8.35 51.05 -4.94
C THR A 255 6.89 51.33 -4.57
N GLY A 256 6.60 51.56 -3.29
CA GLY A 256 5.26 51.68 -2.74
C GLY A 256 4.60 50.33 -2.42
N PHE A 257 5.34 49.23 -2.59
CA PHE A 257 4.87 47.87 -2.38
C PHE A 257 5.87 47.05 -1.58
N ILE A 258 5.37 46.21 -0.68
CA ILE A 258 6.18 45.26 0.09
C ILE A 258 5.94 43.85 -0.42
N GLU A 259 7.03 43.16 -0.77
CA GLU A 259 6.99 41.76 -1.20
C GLU A 259 6.70 40.80 -0.04
N PHE A 260 6.10 39.65 -0.38
CA PHE A 260 5.75 38.61 0.59
C PHE A 260 6.95 38.10 1.40
N LYS A 261 8.10 37.85 0.72
CA LYS A 261 9.25 37.17 1.35
C LYS A 261 9.98 38.04 2.38
N PRO A 262 10.32 39.32 2.10
CA PRO A 262 10.93 40.20 3.10
C PRO A 262 10.05 40.37 4.34
N LEU A 263 8.74 40.54 4.14
CA LEU A 263 7.80 40.73 5.23
C LEU A 263 7.62 39.47 6.09
N LEU A 264 7.54 38.28 5.47
CA LEU A 264 7.53 37.00 6.19
C LEU A 264 8.83 36.77 6.98
N HIS A 265 9.98 37.14 6.41
CA HIS A 265 11.27 37.02 7.10
C HIS A 265 11.33 37.93 8.33
N TRP A 266 10.86 39.18 8.21
CA TRP A 266 10.75 40.09 9.34
C TRP A 266 9.79 39.54 10.41
N PHE A 267 8.61 39.06 10.02
CA PHE A 267 7.62 38.50 10.94
C PHE A 267 8.18 37.30 11.73
N ARG A 268 8.89 36.38 11.07
CA ARG A 268 9.57 35.25 11.74
C ARG A 268 10.62 35.72 12.75
N LYS A 269 11.38 36.76 12.39
CA LYS A 269 12.39 37.32 13.29
C LYS A 269 11.74 37.93 14.53
N LEU A 270 10.64 38.66 14.38
CA LEU A 270 9.89 39.25 15.49
C LEU A 270 9.35 38.17 16.45
N ASN A 271 8.72 37.12 15.92
CA ASN A 271 8.22 36.02 16.75
C ASN A 271 9.35 35.31 17.51
N ALA A 272 10.49 35.06 16.86
CA ALA A 272 11.64 34.44 17.51
C ALA A 272 12.24 35.32 18.63
N GLU A 273 12.21 36.64 18.48
CA GLU A 273 12.66 37.58 19.51
C GLU A 273 11.68 37.65 20.70
N MET A 274 10.36 37.62 20.44
CA MET A 274 9.33 37.55 21.47
C MET A 274 9.40 36.25 22.28
N ASP A 275 9.53 35.10 21.60
CA ASP A 275 9.68 33.79 22.26
C ASP A 275 10.94 33.75 23.14
N ALA A 276 12.03 34.41 22.71
CA ALA A 276 13.26 34.48 23.50
C ALA A 276 13.09 35.35 24.77
N LEU A 277 12.24 36.38 24.73
CA LEU A 277 11.93 37.24 25.88
C LEU A 277 10.99 36.55 26.88
N ASP A 278 9.97 35.84 26.40
CA ASP A 278 9.05 35.09 27.28
C ASP A 278 9.79 33.95 28.01
N ASN A 279 10.68 33.23 27.32
CA ASN A 279 11.53 32.21 27.96
C ASN A 279 12.55 32.78 28.96
N ALA A 280 12.89 34.07 28.87
CA ALA A 280 13.79 34.72 29.84
C ALA A 280 13.06 35.15 31.11
N ASN A 281 11.78 35.52 31.02
CA ASN A 281 10.96 35.92 32.18
C ASN A 281 10.38 34.74 32.97
N ASP A 282 10.34 33.53 32.40
CA ASP A 282 9.87 32.31 33.09
C ASP A 282 10.94 31.67 34.00
N SER A 283 12.00 32.43 34.32
CA SER A 283 13.09 32.00 35.22
C SER A 283 13.20 32.81 36.51
N ASP A 284 12.23 33.68 36.80
CA ASP A 284 12.18 34.48 38.02
C ASP A 284 10.74 34.57 38.56
N ASP A 285 10.22 33.49 39.17
CA ASP A 285 9.23 33.59 40.24
C ASP A 285 9.10 32.28 41.04
N GLY A 286 9.43 32.36 42.33
CA GLY A 286 8.71 31.62 43.38
C GLY A 286 9.33 30.36 43.94
N ASP A 287 10.44 30.48 44.69
CA ASP A 287 10.76 29.56 45.79
C ASP A 287 9.64 29.64 46.86
N ASP A 288 8.54 28.91 46.67
CA ASP A 288 7.60 28.58 47.74
C ASP A 288 8.12 27.34 48.50
N GLU A 289 9.08 27.58 49.39
CA GLU A 289 9.41 26.68 50.50
C GLU A 289 8.23 26.62 51.49
N ASP A 290 7.18 25.82 51.25
CA ASP A 290 6.25 25.50 52.36
C ASP A 290 5.45 24.19 52.29
N ASP A 291 5.79 23.24 51.41
CA ASP A 291 5.05 21.96 51.30
C ASP A 291 5.77 20.71 51.84
N ARG A 292 6.82 20.87 52.67
CA ARG A 292 7.57 19.72 53.24
C ARG A 292 7.07 19.18 54.59
N GLU A 293 6.00 19.70 55.19
CA GLU A 293 5.54 19.20 56.50
C GLU A 293 4.34 18.22 56.44
N ALA A 294 3.70 18.04 55.27
CA ALA A 294 2.52 17.16 55.17
C ALA A 294 2.81 15.67 54.92
N SER A 295 4.02 15.29 54.48
CA SER A 295 4.32 13.88 54.16
C SER A 295 4.78 13.04 55.36
N ASP A 296 5.19 13.65 56.47
CA ASP A 296 5.75 12.91 57.62
C ASP A 296 4.68 12.46 58.65
N MET A 297 3.42 12.84 58.45
CA MET A 297 2.32 12.43 59.34
C MET A 297 1.65 11.10 58.93
N PHE A 298 1.92 10.57 57.72
CA PHE A 298 1.24 9.37 57.19
C PHE A 298 2.02 8.06 57.25
N THR A 299 3.30 8.06 57.64
CA THR A 299 4.14 6.84 57.67
C THR A 299 4.24 6.17 59.04
N LYS A 300 3.59 6.70 60.08
CA LYS A 300 3.70 6.15 61.45
C LYS A 300 2.36 5.65 62.02
N ARG A 301 1.68 4.76 61.31
CA ARG A 301 0.73 3.80 61.90
C ARG A 301 0.52 2.60 60.97
N ARG A 302 1.45 1.64 61.04
CA ARG A 302 1.14 0.22 60.88
C ARG A 302 2.16 -0.63 61.61
#